data_AF-A0A7X1YEH5-F1
#
_entry.id   AF-A0A7X1YEH5-F1
#
_cell.length_a   1.000
_cell.length_b   1.000
_cell.length_c   1.000
_cell.angle_alpha   90.00
_cell.angle_beta   90.00
_cell.angle_gamma   90.00
#
_symmetry.space_group_name_H-M   'P 1'
#
loop_
_entity.id
_entity.type
_entity.pdbx_description
1 polymer ?
#
loop_
_entity_poly.entity_id
_entity_poly.type
_entity_poly.pdbx_seq_one_letter_code
_entity_poly.pdbx_strand_id
1 'polypeptide(L)' 'MTPLAYPFNRFTDLKLAQPYRHAQQAPGLLRIQMPIGAPAWLATRYDDVRLVLGDRRFSRSEAFRRDDS' A
#
# COMPACT_ATOMS: atom_id res chain seq x y z
N MET A 1 -13.77 -7.46 0.80
CA MET A 1 -13.04 -6.38 1.49
C MET A 1 -13.05 -5.16 0.59
N THR A 2 -13.63 -4.04 1.03
CA THR A 2 -13.70 -2.79 0.25
C THR A 2 -12.35 -2.06 0.33
N PRO A 3 -11.76 -1.61 -0.79
CA PRO A 3 -10.48 -0.90 -0.77
C PRO A 3 -10.62 0.50 -0.15
N LEU A 4 -9.64 0.90 0.66
CA LEU A 4 -9.58 2.24 1.27
C LEU A 4 -8.96 3.25 0.32
N ALA A 5 -9.55 4.44 0.20
CA ALA A 5 -9.02 5.51 -0.65
C ALA A 5 -7.66 6.00 -0.15
N TYR A 6 -6.67 6.02 -1.04
CA TYR A 6 -5.32 6.50 -0.81
C TYR A 6 -5.08 7.83 -1.55
N PRO A 7 -4.22 8.74 -1.08
CA PRO A 7 -3.43 8.72 0.16
C PRO A 7 -4.25 9.01 1.42
N PHE A 8 -3.84 8.45 2.57
CA PHE A 8 -4.51 8.67 3.86
C PHE A 8 -4.09 9.96 4.57
N ASN A 9 -2.88 10.45 4.30
CA ASN A 9 -2.37 11.65 4.95
C ASN A 9 -3.03 12.89 4.37
N ARG A 10 -3.38 13.83 5.27
CA ARG A 10 -3.65 15.21 4.88
C ARG A 10 -2.31 15.95 4.83
N PHE A 11 -2.06 16.68 3.74
CA PHE A 11 -0.83 17.47 3.56
C PHE A 11 -0.72 18.70 4.49
N THR A 12 -1.59 18.79 5.50
CA THR A 12 -1.69 19.93 6.43
C THR A 12 -0.90 19.72 7.73
N ASP A 13 -0.42 18.50 8.00
CA ASP A 13 0.39 18.17 9.18
C ASP A 13 1.27 16.94 8.93
N LEU A 14 2.26 16.70 9.79
CA LEU A 14 3.20 15.57 9.71
C LEU A 14 2.74 14.33 10.49
N LYS A 15 1.56 14.40 11.14
CA LYS A 15 1.01 13.26 11.88
C LYS A 15 0.65 12.11 10.94
N LEU A 16 1.02 10.89 11.37
CA LEU A 16 0.62 9.67 10.69
C LEU A 16 -0.90 9.48 10.77
N ALA A 17 -1.55 9.35 9.62
CA ALA A 17 -3.00 9.15 9.57
C ALA A 17 -3.43 7.86 10.30
N GLN A 18 -4.62 7.90 10.91
CA GLN A 18 -5.18 6.78 11.66
C GLN A 18 -5.24 5.45 10.88
N PRO A 19 -5.54 5.42 9.56
CA PRO A 19 -5.53 4.18 8.80
C PRO A 19 -4.16 3.48 8.75
N TYR A 20 -3.05 4.23 8.72
CA TYR A 20 -1.72 3.63 8.81
C TYR A 20 -1.48 3.02 10.18
N ARG A 21 -1.92 3.68 11.27
CA ARG A 21 -1.80 3.11 12.62
C ARG A 21 -2.59 1.82 12.76
N HIS A 22 -3.80 1.76 12.22
CA HIS A 22 -4.59 0.53 12.21
C HIS A 22 -3.92 -0.57 11.37
N ALA A 23 -3.42 -0.23 10.18
CA ALA A 23 -2.74 -1.19 9.30
C ALA A 23 -1.44 -1.76 9.90
N GLN A 24 -0.70 -0.99 10.69
CA GLN A 24 0.48 -1.49 11.41
C GLN A 24 0.14 -2.52 12.51
N GLN A 25 -1.06 -2.46 13.07
CA GLN A 25 -1.52 -3.36 14.14
C GLN A 25 -2.27 -4.59 13.59
N ALA A 26 -2.96 -4.43 12.45
CA ALA A 26 -3.67 -5.52 11.80
C ALA A 26 -2.69 -6.53 11.15
N PRO A 27 -3.06 -7.82 11.09
CA PRO A 27 -2.28 -8.80 10.34
C PRO A 27 -2.45 -8.61 8.82
N GLY A 28 -1.34 -8.70 8.10
CA GLY A 28 -1.32 -8.72 6.63
C GLY A 28 -1.39 -7.34 5.96
N LEU A 29 -1.63 -7.36 4.65
CA LEU A 29 -1.63 -6.17 3.79
C LEU A 29 -3.01 -5.55 3.68
N LEU A 30 -3.06 -4.22 3.57
CA LEU A 30 -4.31 -3.49 3.38
C LEU A 30 -4.61 -3.32 1.88
N ARG A 31 -5.86 -3.54 1.47
CA ARG A 31 -6.29 -3.22 0.09
C ARG A 31 -6.63 -1.73 -0.01
N ILE A 32 -6.03 -1.04 -0.96
CA ILE A 32 -6.21 0.41 -1.18
C ILE A 32 -6.65 0.72 -2.62
N GLN A 33 -7.37 1.82 -2.79
CA GLN A 33 -7.69 2.40 -4.07
C GLN A 33 -6.79 3.62 -4.28
N MET A 34 -5.96 3.58 -5.33
CA MET A 34 -5.10 4.70 -5.72
C MET A 34 -5.95 5.85 -6.30
N PRO A 35 -5.50 7.12 -6.21
CA PRO A 35 -6.18 8.25 -6.85
C PRO A 35 -6.33 8.08 -8.36
N ILE A 36 -5.35 7.41 -8.97
CA ILE A 36 -5.27 7.05 -10.37
C ILE A 36 -4.75 5.61 -10.47
N GLY A 37 -5.31 4.83 -11.38
CA GLY A 37 -4.94 3.44 -11.61
C GLY A 37 -5.74 2.42 -10.78
N ALA A 38 -5.28 1.17 -10.84
CA ALA A 38 -5.97 0.04 -10.26
C ALA A 38 -5.83 -0.04 -8.71
N PRO A 39 -6.72 -0.78 -8.03
CA PRO A 39 -6.56 -1.04 -6.61
C PRO A 39 -5.27 -1.83 -6.31
N ALA A 40 -4.57 -1.43 -5.25
CA ALA A 40 -3.27 -1.93 -4.86
C ALA A 40 -3.28 -2.55 -3.45
N TRP A 41 -2.19 -3.22 -3.09
CA TRP A 41 -1.91 -3.67 -1.72
C TRP A 41 -0.92 -2.72 -1.05
N LEU A 42 -1.16 -2.39 0.21
CA LEU A 42 -0.32 -1.52 1.03
C LEU A 42 0.31 -2.32 2.17
N ALA A 43 1.64 -2.37 2.19
CA ALA A 43 2.44 -2.91 3.29
C ALA A 43 2.82 -1.78 4.25
N THR A 44 2.56 -1.98 5.56
CA THR A 44 2.84 -0.96 6.59
C THR A 44 3.69 -1.49 7.75
N ARG A 45 3.71 -2.81 7.98
CA ARG A 45 4.54 -3.42 9.02
C ARG A 45 5.96 -3.61 8.51
N TYR A 46 6.93 -3.51 9.40
CA TYR A 46 8.34 -3.63 9.03
C TYR A 46 8.66 -4.95 8.31
N ASP A 47 8.17 -6.08 8.85
CA ASP A 47 8.41 -7.40 8.26
C ASP A 47 7.80 -7.54 6.87
N ASP A 48 6.58 -7.02 6.67
CA ASP A 48 5.89 -7.05 5.38
C ASP A 48 6.61 -6.19 4.34
N VAL A 49 7.06 -4.99 4.73
CA VAL A 49 7.82 -4.09 3.86
C VAL A 49 9.16 -4.72 3.48
N ARG A 50 9.87 -5.30 4.46
CA ARG A 50 11.14 -5.98 4.23
C ARG A 50 10.99 -7.18 3.30
N LEU A 51 9.91 -7.95 3.45
CA LEU A 51 9.59 -9.07 2.58
C LEU A 51 9.29 -8.60 1.16
N VAL A 52 8.40 -7.63 0.98
CA VAL A 52 7.99 -7.14 -0.35
C VAL A 52 9.16 -6.52 -1.12
N LEU A 53 10.02 -5.76 -0.44
CA LEU A 53 11.17 -5.11 -1.08
C LEU A 53 12.38 -6.03 -1.26
N GLY A 54 12.49 -7.10 -0.48
CA GLY A 54 13.61 -8.05 -0.53
C GLY A 54 13.36 -9.29 -1.41
N ASP A 55 12.09 -9.60 -1.70
CA ASP A 55 11.72 -10.81 -2.42
C ASP A 55 11.64 -10.58 -3.95
N ARG A 56 12.39 -11.39 -4.71
CA ARG A 56 12.50 -11.29 -6.17
C ARG A 56 11.18 -11.51 -6.92
N ARG A 57 10.17 -12.08 -6.26
CA ARG A 57 8.82 -12.26 -6.83
C ARG A 57 8.09 -10.92 -7.00
N PHE A 58 8.49 -9.89 -6.25
CA PHE A 58 8.01 -8.54 -6.44
C PHE A 58 8.97 -7.78 -7.35
N SER A 59 8.54 -7.57 -8.60
CA SER A 59 9.30 -6.82 -9.59
C SER A 59 8.60 -5.50 -9.89
N ARG A 60 9.38 -4.41 -9.88
CA ARG A 60 8.91 -3.11 -10.36
C ARG A 60 8.52 -3.14 -11.85
N SER A 61 9.20 -3.94 -12.67
CA SER A 61 8.94 -4.00 -14.11
C SER A 61 7.58 -4.64 -14.43
N GLU A 62 7.15 -5.61 -13.62
CA GLU A 62 5.82 -6.22 -13.77
C GLU A 62 4.68 -5.30 -13.28
N ALA A 63 4.98 -4.30 -12.45
CA ALA A 63 3.99 -3.35 -11.97
C ALA A 63 3.45 -2.46 -13.10
N PHE A 64 4.32 -2.05 -14.04
CA PHE A 64 3.93 -1.19 -15.17
C PHE A 64 3.27 -1.97 -16.32
N ARG A 65 3.58 -3.26 -16.48
CA ARG A 65 3.01 -4.09 -17.56
C ARG A 65 1.49 -4.27 -17.41
N ARG A 66 0.94 -4.10 -16.20
CA ARG A 66 -0.49 -4.31 -15.91
C ARG A 66 -1.39 -3.11 -16.20
N ASP A 67 -0.82 -1.93 -16.43
CA ASP A 67 -1.58 -0.69 -16.72
C ASP A 67 -1.79 -0.45 -18.24
N ASP A 68 -1.25 -1.32 -19.10
CA ASP A 68 -1.28 -1.19 -20.58
C ASP A 68 -2.35 -2.08 -21.25
N SER A 69 -3.43 -2.45 -20.56
CA SER A 69 -4.48 -3.33 -21.12
C SER A 69 -5.89 -2.81 -20.91
#